data_AF-A0A7C4YCC6-F1
#
_entry.id   AF-A0A7C4YCC6-F1
#
_cell.length_a   1.000
_cell.length_b   1.000
_cell.length_c   1.000
_cell.angle_alpha   90.00
_cell.angle_beta   90.00
_cell.angle_gamma   90.00
#
_symmetry.space_group_name_H-M   'P 1'
#
loop_
_entity.id
_entity.type
_entity.pdbx_description
1 polymer ?
#
loop_
_entity_poly.entity_id
_entity_poly.type
_entity_poly.pdbx_seq_one_letter_code
_entity_poly.pdbx_strand_id
1 'polypeptide(L)'
;MTDLRTNVDQLNQMVLEGKILDAFEKFYDDNIVMQDNDYPARVGKDVNRQYEEAFVNGLTEFRGAKILNTLVSDDLAVTEWWFDYTHKDYGVRNYRQLAVQRWKNGKIVEEKFYYNN
;
A
#
# COMPACT_ATOMS: atom_id res chain seq x y z
N MET A 1 18.19 13.29 -7.45
CA MET A 1 17.33 12.25 -6.85
C MET A 1 16.29 12.96 -6.04
N THR A 2 15.01 12.64 -6.24
CA THR A 2 13.95 13.08 -5.32
C THR A 2 14.22 12.43 -3.96
N ASP A 3 14.08 13.18 -2.87
CA ASP A 3 14.21 12.58 -1.53
C ASP A 3 13.09 11.56 -1.28
N LEU A 4 13.37 10.55 -0.44
CA LEU A 4 12.42 9.46 -0.16
C LEU A 4 11.09 10.00 0.37
N ARG A 5 11.15 11.05 1.21
CA ARG A 5 9.96 11.67 1.79
C ARG A 5 8.99 12.15 0.72
N THR A 6 9.49 12.81 -0.32
CA THR A 6 8.68 13.29 -1.45
C THR A 6 8.01 12.13 -2.20
N ASN A 7 8.72 11.02 -2.42
CA ASN A 7 8.13 9.85 -3.08
C ASN A 7 7.03 9.21 -2.22
N VAL A 8 7.26 9.08 -0.90
CA VAL A 8 6.28 8.55 0.05
C VAL A 8 5.05 9.45 0.12
N ASP A 9 5.22 10.76 0.23
CA ASP A 9 4.11 11.71 0.26
C ASP A 9 3.31 11.68 -1.05
N GLN A 10 3.99 11.52 -2.19
CA GLN A 10 3.32 11.39 -3.49
C GLN A 10 2.55 10.06 -3.62
N LEU A 11 3.15 8.94 -3.20
CA LEU A 11 2.46 7.64 -3.15
C LEU A 11 1.19 7.75 -2.31
N ASN A 12 1.32 8.28 -1.10
CA ASN A 12 0.24 8.48 -0.16
C ASN A 12 -0.88 9.35 -0.74
N GLN A 13 -0.53 10.46 -1.40
CA GLN A 13 -1.49 11.33 -2.05
C GLN A 13 -2.22 10.62 -3.19
N MET A 14 -1.51 9.83 -4.02
CA MET A 14 -2.14 9.06 -5.09
C MET A 14 -3.13 8.02 -4.56
N VAL A 15 -2.81 7.36 -3.44
CA VAL A 15 -3.74 6.42 -2.77
C VAL A 15 -4.98 7.15 -2.27
N LEU A 16 -4.83 8.32 -1.63
CA LEU A 16 -5.97 9.15 -1.17
C LEU A 16 -6.85 9.63 -2.33
N GLU A 17 -6.28 9.82 -3.52
CA GLU A 17 -7.00 10.18 -4.75
C GLU A 17 -7.65 8.96 -5.45
N GLY A 18 -7.53 7.76 -4.89
CA GLY A 18 -8.04 6.52 -5.49
C GLY A 18 -7.20 6.00 -6.67
N LYS A 19 -6.01 6.57 -6.91
CA LYS A 19 -5.08 6.19 -7.98
C LYS A 19 -4.14 5.06 -7.55
N ILE A 20 -4.70 4.03 -6.92
CA ILE A 20 -3.92 2.94 -6.30
C ILE A 20 -3.09 2.20 -7.35
N LEU A 21 -3.69 1.81 -8.48
CA LEU A 21 -2.98 1.08 -9.54
C LEU A 21 -1.90 1.94 -10.22
N ASP A 22 -2.17 3.23 -10.48
CA ASP A 22 -1.17 4.14 -11.05
C ASP A 22 0.02 4.33 -10.08
N ALA A 23 -0.27 4.41 -8.78
CA ALA A 23 0.76 4.50 -7.75
C ALA A 23 1.58 3.21 -7.69
N PHE A 24 0.90 2.06 -7.80
CA PHE A 24 1.55 0.75 -7.86
C PHE A 24 2.53 0.67 -9.04
N GLU A 25 2.09 1.05 -10.24
CA GLU A 25 2.95 1.08 -11.42
C GLU A 25 4.17 2.00 -11.25
N LYS A 26 3.93 3.17 -10.67
CA LYS A 26 4.95 4.20 -10.53
C LYS A 26 5.99 3.89 -9.47
N PHE A 27 5.61 3.36 -8.32
CA PHE A 27 6.49 3.28 -7.15
C PHE A 27 7.01 1.88 -6.84
N TYR A 28 6.45 0.82 -7.42
CA TYR A 28 6.85 -0.54 -7.04
C TYR A 28 7.86 -1.11 -8.04
N ASP A 29 8.88 -1.77 -7.49
CA ASP A 29 9.93 -2.49 -8.23
C ASP A 29 9.35 -3.74 -8.91
N ASP A 30 9.96 -4.17 -10.01
CA ASP A 30 9.52 -5.35 -10.75
C ASP A 30 9.63 -6.64 -9.91
N ASN A 31 10.55 -6.68 -8.95
CA ASN A 31 10.79 -7.80 -8.03
C ASN A 31 10.20 -7.58 -6.63
N ILE A 32 9.23 -6.68 -6.48
CA ILE A 32 8.57 -6.39 -5.19
C ILE A 32 8.16 -7.67 -4.45
N VAL A 33 8.43 -7.71 -3.15
CA VAL A 33 7.87 -8.69 -2.21
C VAL A 33 6.84 -8.00 -1.32
N MET A 34 5.59 -8.48 -1.35
CA MET A 34 4.52 -7.97 -0.49
C MET A 34 4.03 -9.05 0.46
N GLN A 35 3.75 -8.68 1.71
CA GLN A 35 3.24 -9.60 2.72
C GLN A 35 2.15 -8.97 3.57
N ASP A 36 1.03 -9.67 3.73
CA ASP A 36 -0.02 -9.35 4.67
C ASP A 36 0.21 -10.10 5.99
N ASN A 37 0.35 -9.39 7.11
CA ASN A 37 0.62 -9.98 8.42
C ASN A 37 1.69 -11.08 8.33
N ASP A 38 1.40 -12.29 8.79
CA ASP A 38 2.30 -13.45 8.68
C ASP A 38 1.80 -14.49 7.65
N TYR A 39 0.94 -14.07 6.71
CA TYR A 39 0.54 -14.89 5.57
C TYR A 39 1.70 -15.07 4.57
N PRO A 40 1.63 -16.06 3.66
CA PRO A 40 2.64 -16.23 2.63
C PRO A 40 2.87 -14.96 1.81
N ALA A 41 4.14 -14.62 1.57
CA ALA A 41 4.51 -13.46 0.77
C ALA A 41 4.23 -13.68 -0.73
N ARG A 42 3.91 -12.60 -1.42
CA ARG A 42 3.73 -12.54 -2.88
C ARG A 42 4.94 -11.88 -3.51
N VAL A 43 5.55 -12.55 -4.47
CA VAL A 43 6.79 -12.10 -5.11
C VAL A 43 6.54 -11.72 -6.56
N GLY A 44 7.03 -10.55 -6.95
CA GLY A 44 6.98 -10.02 -8.31
C GLY A 44 5.82 -9.05 -8.53
N LYS A 45 6.05 -8.07 -9.41
CA LYS A 45 5.09 -7.00 -9.69
C LYS A 45 3.82 -7.49 -10.35
N ASP A 46 3.90 -8.44 -11.29
CA ASP A 46 2.71 -8.94 -12.00
C ASP A 46 1.76 -9.70 -11.07
N VAL A 47 2.30 -10.50 -10.14
CA VAL A 47 1.50 -11.22 -9.15
C VAL A 47 0.79 -10.22 -8.24
N ASN A 48 1.53 -9.24 -7.72
CA ASN A 48 0.97 -8.24 -6.82
C ASN A 48 -0.03 -7.31 -7.53
N ARG A 49 0.21 -6.95 -8.80
CA ARG A 49 -0.75 -6.18 -9.61
C ARG A 49 -2.12 -6.86 -9.67
N GLN A 50 -2.16 -8.17 -9.89
CA GLN A 50 -3.42 -8.92 -9.91
C GLN A 50 -4.17 -8.86 -8.58
N TYR A 51 -3.44 -8.86 -7.45
CA TYR A 51 -4.05 -8.71 -6.11
C TYR A 51 -4.59 -7.29 -5.90
N GLU A 52 -3.82 -6.27 -6.28
CA GLU A 52 -4.27 -4.87 -6.20
C GLU A 52 -5.49 -4.61 -7.10
N GLU A 53 -5.49 -5.13 -8.32
CA GLU A 53 -6.64 -5.05 -9.23
C GLU A 53 -7.86 -5.76 -8.64
N ALA A 54 -7.69 -6.95 -8.06
CA ALA A 54 -8.78 -7.68 -7.43
C ALA A 54 -9.36 -6.90 -6.24
N PHE A 55 -8.51 -6.28 -5.42
CA PHE A 55 -8.91 -5.43 -4.31
C PHE A 55 -9.72 -4.21 -4.79
N VAL A 56 -9.16 -3.42 -5.73
CA VAL A 56 -9.82 -2.22 -6.26
C VAL A 56 -11.16 -2.57 -6.91
N ASN A 57 -11.22 -3.63 -7.73
CA ASN A 57 -12.44 -4.07 -8.39
C ASN A 57 -13.46 -4.71 -7.43
N GLY A 58 -13.04 -5.08 -6.22
CA GLY A 58 -13.92 -5.64 -5.20
C GLY A 58 -14.51 -4.61 -4.25
N LEU A 59 -14.06 -3.35 -4.28
CA LEU A 59 -14.62 -2.26 -3.49
C LEU A 59 -16.04 -1.92 -3.96
N THR A 60 -17.03 -2.12 -3.08
CA THR A 60 -18.43 -1.80 -3.36
C THR A 60 -18.84 -0.45 -2.78
N GLU A 61 -18.14 0.02 -1.74
CA GLU A 61 -18.36 1.32 -1.12
C GLU A 61 -17.05 1.79 -0.48
N PHE A 62 -16.65 3.04 -0.70
CA PHE A 62 -15.48 3.63 -0.06
C PHE A 62 -15.90 4.85 0.76
N ARG A 63 -15.87 4.72 2.09
CA ARG A 63 -16.30 5.77 3.03
C ARG A 63 -15.14 6.66 3.45
N GLY A 64 -13.91 6.14 3.44
CA GLY A 64 -12.73 6.98 3.50
C GLY A 64 -11.42 6.25 3.76
N ALA A 65 -10.33 6.97 3.52
CA ALA A 65 -8.99 6.64 4.00
C ALA A 65 -8.37 7.89 4.62
N LYS A 66 -7.54 7.70 5.65
CA LYS A 66 -6.78 8.77 6.30
C LYS A 66 -5.39 8.27 6.64
N ILE A 67 -4.41 9.14 6.43
CA ILE A 67 -3.05 8.93 6.95
C ILE A 67 -3.04 9.46 8.37
N LEU A 68 -2.72 8.60 9.32
CA LEU A 68 -2.59 8.95 10.73
C LEU A 68 -1.16 9.40 11.04
N ASN A 69 -0.18 8.63 10.56
CA ASN A 69 1.24 8.89 10.80
C ASN A 69 2.06 8.45 9.59
N THR A 70 3.16 9.17 9.33
CA THR A 70 4.18 8.78 8.36
C THR A 70 5.56 8.97 8.97
N LEU A 71 6.36 7.91 8.99
CA LEU A 71 7.77 7.94 9.39
C LEU A 71 8.62 7.58 8.18
N VAL A 72 9.69 8.35 7.96
CA VAL A 72 10.68 8.09 6.91
C VAL A 72 12.06 8.17 7.55
N SER A 73 12.86 7.12 7.38
CA SER A 73 14.24 7.05 7.86
C SER A 73 15.07 6.23 6.89
N ASP A 74 16.17 6.80 6.39
CA ASP A 74 17.05 6.17 5.40
C ASP A 74 16.26 5.65 4.19
N ASP A 75 16.20 4.32 4.04
CA ASP A 75 15.50 3.59 2.98
C ASP A 75 14.17 2.95 3.47
N LEU A 76 13.70 3.33 4.66
CA LEU A 76 12.49 2.79 5.30
C LEU A 76 11.41 3.88 5.38
N ALA A 77 10.20 3.52 4.95
CA ALA A 77 9.00 4.31 5.18
C ALA A 77 7.96 3.46 5.92
N VAL A 78 7.27 4.08 6.88
CA VAL A 78 6.14 3.47 7.58
C VAL A 78 4.97 4.42 7.54
N THR A 79 3.83 3.98 7.02
CA THR A 79 2.60 4.77 6.99
C THR A 79 1.50 4.05 7.77
N GLU A 80 0.95 4.72 8.77
CA GLU A 80 -0.24 4.29 9.48
C GLU A 80 -1.47 4.85 8.77
N TRP A 81 -2.30 3.94 8.28
CA TRP A 81 -3.56 4.23 7.63
C TRP A 81 -4.72 3.92 8.55
N TRP A 82 -5.79 4.70 8.42
CA TRP A 82 -7.14 4.31 8.78
C TRP A 82 -7.97 4.16 7.51
N PHE A 83 -8.67 3.03 7.39
CA PHE A 83 -9.53 2.72 6.25
C PHE A 83 -10.96 2.44 6.69
N ASP A 84 -11.91 2.86 5.87
CA ASP A 84 -13.34 2.55 6.00
C ASP A 84 -13.96 2.30 4.62
N TYR A 85 -14.23 1.03 4.31
CA TYR A 85 -14.78 0.60 3.01
C TYR A 85 -15.62 -0.67 3.14
N THR A 86 -16.43 -0.98 2.13
CA THR A 86 -17.09 -2.28 1.96
C THR A 86 -16.47 -2.97 0.75
N HIS A 87 -16.12 -4.23 0.91
CA HIS A 87 -15.60 -5.07 -0.16
C HIS A 87 -16.53 -6.27 -0.37
N LYS A 88 -16.76 -6.65 -1.63
CA LYS A 88 -17.67 -7.75 -2.00
C LYS A 88 -17.33 -9.06 -1.30
N ASP A 89 -16.04 -9.33 -1.11
CA ASP A 89 -15.55 -10.58 -0.50
C ASP A 89 -15.26 -10.44 1.01
N TYR A 90 -15.04 -9.22 1.51
CA TYR A 90 -14.57 -9.00 2.89
C TYR A 90 -15.60 -8.34 3.79
N GLY A 91 -16.74 -7.90 3.25
CA GLY A 91 -17.77 -7.16 3.95
C GLY A 91 -17.30 -5.76 4.35
N VAL A 92 -17.87 -5.25 5.44
CA VAL A 92 -17.54 -3.95 6.01
C VAL A 92 -16.18 -4.02 6.70
N ARG A 93 -15.26 -3.15 6.31
CA ARG A 93 -13.93 -3.00 6.90
C ARG A 93 -13.76 -1.60 7.44
N ASN A 94 -13.45 -1.51 8.73
CA ASN A 94 -13.06 -0.27 9.42
C ASN A 94 -11.90 -0.60 10.36
N TYR A 95 -10.68 -0.24 9.99
CA TYR A 95 -9.48 -0.69 10.70
C TYR A 95 -8.29 0.24 10.47
N ARG A 96 -7.25 0.01 11.26
CA ARG A 96 -5.94 0.63 11.06
C ARG A 96 -4.96 -0.38 10.49
N GLN A 97 -4.07 0.12 9.63
CA GLN A 97 -3.04 -0.68 8.98
C GLN A 97 -1.71 0.07 9.03
N LEU A 98 -0.62 -0.64 9.33
CA LEU A 98 0.73 -0.15 9.06
C LEU A 98 1.23 -0.73 7.74
N ALA A 99 1.63 0.12 6.81
CA ALA A 99 2.40 -0.26 5.63
C ALA A 99 3.88 0.03 5.92
N VAL A 100 4.69 -1.01 6.04
CA VAL A 100 6.14 -0.92 6.26
C VAL A 100 6.84 -1.21 4.94
N GLN A 101 7.46 -0.17 4.37
CA GLN A 101 8.03 -0.20 3.03
C GLN A 101 9.54 -0.01 3.06
N ARG A 102 10.28 -0.88 2.36
CA ARG A 102 11.70 -0.68 2.06
C ARG A 102 11.86 -0.19 0.64
N TRP A 103 12.66 0.87 0.50
CA TRP A 103 12.87 1.58 -0.74
C TRP A 103 14.28 1.39 -1.27
N LYS A 104 14.43 1.34 -2.59
CA LYS A 104 15.72 1.33 -3.26
C LYS A 104 15.57 2.03 -4.60
N ASN A 105 16.47 2.98 -4.90
CA ASN A 105 16.45 3.73 -6.16
C ASN A 105 15.08 4.38 -6.49
N GLY A 106 14.35 4.83 -5.47
CA GLY A 106 13.02 5.44 -5.62
C GLY A 106 11.89 4.44 -5.90
N LYS A 107 12.12 3.14 -5.70
CA LYS A 107 11.13 2.08 -5.83
C LYS A 107 10.97 1.32 -4.51
N ILE A 108 9.76 0.84 -4.22
CA ILE A 108 9.48 -0.09 -3.13
C ILE A 108 9.91 -1.48 -3.58
N VAL A 109 10.80 -2.10 -2.80
CA VAL A 109 11.32 -3.46 -3.06
C VAL A 109 10.75 -4.49 -2.09
N GLU A 110 10.26 -4.04 -0.93
CA GLU A 110 9.55 -4.86 0.06
C GLU A 110 8.46 -4.02 0.70
N GLU A 111 7.28 -4.61 0.88
CA GLU A 111 6.20 -4.02 1.66
C GLU A 111 5.54 -5.06 2.56
N LYS A 112 5.41 -4.74 3.85
CA LYS A 112 4.70 -5.58 4.81
C LYS A 112 3.57 -4.79 5.46
N PHE A 113 2.37 -5.36 5.41
CA PHE A 113 1.18 -4.80 6.04
C PHE A 113 0.94 -5.46 7.39
N TYR A 114 0.66 -4.64 8.40
CA TYR A 114 0.21 -5.10 9.72
C TYR A 114 -1.17 -4.54 10.01
N TYR A 115 -2.13 -5.41 10.32
CA TYR A 115 -3.49 -5.02 10.69
C TYR A 115 -4.17 -6.14 11.46
N ASN A 116 -5.17 -5.79 12.26
CA ASN A 116 -5.99 -6.78 12.96
C ASN A 116 -6.93 -7.48 11.96
N ASN A 117 -7.03 -8.81 12.09
CA ASN A 117 -7.98 -9.65 11.35
C ASN A 117 -9.44 -9.36 11.73
#